data_AF-A0AAF0BPB9-F1
#
_entry.id   AF-A0AAF0BPB9-F1
#
_cell.length_a   1.000
_cell.length_b   1.000
_cell.length_c   1.000
_cell.angle_alpha   90.00
_cell.angle_beta   90.00
_cell.angle_gamma   90.00
#
_symmetry.space_group_name_H-M   'P 1'
#
loop_
_entity.id
_entity.type
_entity.pdbx_description
1 polymer ?
#
loop_
_entity_poly.entity_id
_entity_poly.type
_entity_poly.pdbx_seq_one_letter_code
_entity_poly.pdbx_strand_id
1 'polypeptide(L)'
;MRAFFDTNILVYSTTSDPRQATAAACLEQGGFASVQVLNEFVHVARRKLRHDWPQIEVALEQFHAALDDVLPITLTTHAAAVVLARDHRVSFYDALIVAAAQAAGCDVLYSEDLQHGRTFGALRVENPFLEGSR
;
A
#
# COMPACT_ATOMS: atom_id res chain seq x y z
N MET A 1 15.21 6.40 3.56
CA MET A 1 13.76 6.54 3.82
C MET A 1 13.13 5.21 3.45
N ARG A 2 12.42 4.57 4.38
CA ARG A 2 11.75 3.28 4.15
C ARG A 2 10.30 3.56 3.77
N ALA A 3 9.97 3.36 2.50
CA ALA A 3 8.62 3.57 1.97
C ALA A 3 7.76 2.32 2.16
N PHE A 4 6.48 2.52 2.46
CA PHE A 4 5.45 1.48 2.44
C PHE A 4 4.40 1.85 1.40
N PHE A 5 3.96 0.89 0.60
CA PHE A 5 2.99 1.11 -0.46
C PHE A 5 1.60 0.64 -0.07
N ASP A 6 0.62 1.50 -0.29
CA ASP A 6 -0.80 1.18 -0.24
C ASP A 6 -1.26 0.52 -1.56
N THR A 7 -2.46 -0.04 -1.56
CA THR A 7 -3.06 -0.78 -2.68
C THR A 7 -3.18 0.08 -3.93
N ASN A 8 -3.51 1.37 -3.81
CA ASN A 8 -3.64 2.27 -4.95
C ASN A 8 -2.33 2.36 -5.77
N ILE A 9 -1.15 2.30 -5.15
CA ILE A 9 0.13 2.30 -5.85
C ILE A 9 0.27 1.06 -6.74
N LEU A 10 -0.01 -0.12 -6.21
CA LEU A 10 0.04 -1.38 -6.96
C LEU A 10 -1.04 -1.45 -8.05
N VAL A 11 -2.23 -0.92 -7.77
CA VAL A 11 -3.31 -0.86 -8.77
C VAL A 11 -2.89 0.02 -9.94
N TYR A 12 -2.46 1.26 -9.69
CA TYR A 12 -2.11 2.17 -10.78
C TYR A 12 -0.93 1.68 -11.62
N SER A 13 0.06 1.03 -11.03
CA SER A 13 1.21 0.49 -11.77
C SER A 13 0.82 -0.58 -12.80
N THR A 14 -0.34 -1.21 -12.67
CA THR A 14 -0.87 -2.26 -13.57
C THR A 14 -1.94 -1.77 -14.56
N THR A 15 -2.24 -0.47 -14.58
CA THR A 15 -3.30 0.11 -15.42
C THR A 15 -2.73 1.09 -16.45
N SER A 16 -3.56 1.59 -17.36
CA SER A 16 -3.20 2.70 -18.26
C SER A 16 -3.62 4.07 -17.71
N ASP A 17 -3.83 4.20 -16.40
CA ASP A 17 -4.15 5.48 -15.74
C ASP A 17 -2.98 6.47 -15.89
N PRO A 18 -3.21 7.79 -16.03
CA PRO A 18 -2.15 8.79 -16.07
C PRO A 18 -1.15 8.71 -14.89
N ARG A 19 -1.58 8.16 -13.74
CA ARG A 19 -0.75 7.94 -12.55
C ARG A 19 0.17 6.74 -12.63
N GLN A 20 0.05 5.90 -13.67
CA GLN A 20 0.85 4.69 -13.83
C GLN A 20 2.35 4.98 -13.76
N ALA A 21 2.82 6.04 -14.43
CA ALA A 21 4.24 6.37 -14.47
C ALA A 21 4.79 6.71 -13.07
N THR A 22 4.04 7.49 -12.29
CA THR A 22 4.40 7.82 -10.90
C THR A 22 4.38 6.57 -10.02
N ALA A 23 3.35 5.74 -10.14
CA ALA A 23 3.24 4.51 -9.36
C ALA A 23 4.36 3.51 -9.66
N ALA A 24 4.73 3.36 -10.94
CA ALA A 24 5.85 2.53 -11.36
C ALA A 24 7.18 3.08 -10.83
N ALA A 25 7.41 4.39 -10.92
CA ALA A 25 8.62 5.02 -10.38
C ALA A 25 8.74 4.86 -8.85
N CYS A 26 7.62 4.83 -8.12
CA CYS A 26 7.61 4.49 -6.70
C CYS A 26 8.10 3.05 -6.46
N LEU A 27 7.56 2.07 -7.21
CA LEU A 27 7.94 0.66 -7.07
C LEU A 27 9.39 0.40 -7.49
N GLU A 28 9.91 1.10 -8.51
CA GLU A 28 11.29 0.97 -8.96
C GLU A 28 12.32 1.38 -7.90
N GLN A 29 11.94 2.24 -6.95
CA GLN A 29 12.80 2.63 -5.84
C GLN A 29 12.88 1.58 -4.72
N GLY A 30 12.10 0.51 -4.83
CA GLY A 30 11.93 -0.48 -3.76
C GLY A 30 11.07 0.05 -2.62
N GLY A 31 10.69 -0.86 -1.72
CA GLY A 31 9.87 -0.54 -0.56
C GLY A 31 9.07 -1.73 -0.07
N PHE A 32 8.21 -1.47 0.91
CA PHE A 32 7.52 -2.50 1.66
C PHE A 32 6.03 -2.51 1.33
N ALA A 33 5.40 -3.67 1.41
CA ALA A 33 3.94 -3.78 1.43
C ALA A 33 3.52 -4.81 2.47
N SER A 34 2.23 -5.13 2.54
CA SER A 34 1.73 -6.25 3.35
C SER A 34 0.81 -7.17 2.57
N VAL A 35 0.56 -8.34 3.13
CA VAL A 35 -0.46 -9.26 2.61
C VAL A 35 -1.84 -8.60 2.53
N GLN A 36 -2.16 -7.64 3.41
CA GLN A 36 -3.42 -6.88 3.29
C GLN A 36 -3.49 -6.08 2.00
N VAL A 37 -2.40 -5.41 1.62
CA VAL A 37 -2.29 -4.67 0.36
C VAL A 37 -2.44 -5.61 -0.84
N LEU A 38 -1.82 -6.79 -0.79
CA LEU A 38 -1.99 -7.80 -1.85
C LEU A 38 -3.43 -8.33 -1.93
N ASN A 39 -4.09 -8.55 -0.79
CA ASN A 39 -5.49 -9.00 -0.74
C ASN A 39 -6.43 -7.98 -1.40
N GLU A 40 -6.23 -6.70 -1.10
CA GLU A 40 -7.00 -5.61 -1.69
C GLU A 40 -6.70 -5.46 -3.19
N PHE A 41 -5.44 -5.60 -3.59
CA PHE A 41 -5.07 -5.62 -5.01
C PHE A 41 -5.82 -6.71 -5.76
N VAL A 42 -5.82 -7.96 -5.27
CA VAL A 42 -6.53 -9.08 -5.92
C VAL A 42 -8.03 -8.78 -6.01
N HIS A 43 -8.62 -8.23 -4.95
CA HIS A 43 -10.03 -7.83 -4.95
C HIS A 43 -10.33 -6.79 -6.04
N VAL A 44 -9.52 -5.72 -6.13
CA VAL A 44 -9.67 -4.64 -7.11
C VAL A 44 -9.42 -5.15 -8.53
N ALA A 45 -8.33 -5.90 -8.74
CA ALA A 45 -7.98 -6.47 -10.03
C ALA A 45 -9.09 -7.38 -10.58
N ARG A 46 -9.68 -8.23 -9.73
CA ARG A 46 -10.82 -9.07 -10.13
C ARG A 46 -12.10 -8.29 -10.37
N ARG A 47 -12.49 -7.42 -9.43
CA ARG A 47 -13.83 -6.82 -9.44
C ARG A 47 -13.93 -5.59 -10.33
N LYS A 48 -12.90 -4.74 -10.33
CA LYS A 48 -12.90 -3.46 -11.03
C LYS A 48 -12.16 -3.54 -12.36
N LEU A 49 -10.96 -4.13 -12.38
CA LEU A 49 -10.13 -4.23 -13.59
C LEU A 49 -10.51 -5.41 -14.50
N ARG A 50 -11.29 -6.37 -13.98
CA ARG A 50 -11.74 -7.59 -14.68
C ARG A 50 -10.59 -8.44 -15.22
N HIS A 51 -9.42 -8.39 -14.58
CA HIS A 51 -8.32 -9.29 -14.89
C HIS A 51 -8.71 -10.75 -14.64
N ASP A 52 -8.14 -11.67 -15.42
CA ASP A 52 -8.21 -13.11 -15.16
C ASP A 52 -7.18 -13.55 -14.10
N TRP A 53 -7.21 -14.83 -13.71
CA TRP A 53 -6.28 -15.34 -12.69
C TRP A 53 -4.82 -15.29 -13.17
N PRO A 54 -4.48 -15.73 -14.39
CA PRO A 54 -3.11 -15.61 -14.91
C PRO A 54 -2.57 -14.18 -14.88
N GLN A 55 -3.37 -13.19 -15.26
CA GLN A 55 -2.96 -11.78 -15.20
C GLN A 55 -2.66 -11.32 -13.76
N ILE A 56 -3.46 -11.77 -12.79
CA ILE A 56 -3.25 -11.44 -11.37
C ILE A 56 -2.01 -12.15 -10.82
N GLU A 57 -1.81 -13.41 -11.14
CA GLU A 57 -0.63 -14.19 -10.71
C GLU A 57 0.66 -13.53 -11.21
N VAL A 58 0.71 -13.15 -12.50
CA VAL A 58 1.85 -12.42 -13.08
C VAL A 58 2.08 -11.08 -12.36
N ALA A 59 1.03 -10.31 -12.09
CA ALA A 59 1.18 -9.04 -11.37
C ALA A 59 1.71 -9.25 -9.94
N LEU A 60 1.20 -10.26 -9.23
CA LEU A 60 1.69 -10.59 -7.89
C LEU A 60 3.17 -11.01 -7.93
N GLU A 61 3.58 -11.85 -8.86
CA GLU A 61 5.00 -12.23 -9.03
C GLU A 61 5.89 -11.01 -9.28
N GLN A 62 5.44 -10.06 -10.11
CA GLN A 62 6.15 -8.81 -10.36
C GLN A 62 6.27 -7.97 -9.09
N PHE A 63 5.23 -7.88 -8.25
CA PHE A 63 5.31 -7.18 -6.98
C PHE A 63 6.26 -7.85 -6.00
N HIS A 64 6.28 -9.18 -5.92
CA HIS A 64 7.25 -9.89 -5.08
C HIS A 64 8.70 -9.66 -5.53
N ALA A 65 8.93 -9.44 -6.82
CA ALA A 65 10.25 -9.12 -7.36
C ALA A 65 10.65 -7.65 -7.17
N ALA A 66 9.68 -6.72 -7.14
CA ALA A 66 9.93 -5.28 -7.06
C ALA A 66 9.99 -4.75 -5.61
N LEU A 67 9.31 -5.41 -4.66
CA LEU A 67 9.26 -5.02 -3.27
C LEU A 67 10.45 -5.60 -2.48
N ASP A 68 10.92 -4.84 -1.49
CA ASP A 68 11.98 -5.28 -0.57
C ASP A 68 11.46 -6.38 0.37
N ASP A 69 10.22 -6.26 0.83
CA ASP A 69 9.53 -7.27 1.65
C ASP A 69 8.00 -7.08 1.64
N VAL A 70 7.28 -8.17 1.89
CA VAL A 70 5.82 -8.19 2.06
C VAL A 70 5.48 -8.74 3.43
N LEU A 71 5.06 -7.85 4.33
CA LEU A 71 4.79 -8.22 5.72
C LEU A 71 3.50 -9.06 5.85
N PRO A 72 3.51 -10.10 6.70
CA PRO A 72 2.30 -10.86 7.00
C PRO A 72 1.34 -10.07 7.88
N ILE A 73 0.04 -10.38 7.76
CA ILE A 73 -0.96 -9.94 8.73
C ILE A 73 -1.04 -10.97 9.86
N THR A 74 -0.59 -10.57 11.04
CA THR A 74 -0.57 -11.41 12.26
C THR A 74 -1.65 -10.97 13.25
N LEU A 75 -1.86 -11.75 14.32
CA LEU A 75 -2.72 -11.31 15.43
C LEU A 75 -2.23 -10.01 16.08
N THR A 76 -0.91 -9.80 16.12
CA THR A 76 -0.31 -8.55 16.63
C THR A 76 -0.66 -7.38 15.70
N THR A 77 -0.51 -7.56 14.38
CA THR A 77 -0.89 -6.56 13.38
C THR A 77 -2.38 -6.20 13.50
N HIS A 78 -3.23 -7.23 13.63
CA HIS A 78 -4.67 -7.06 13.80
C HIS A 78 -5.01 -6.27 15.08
N ALA A 79 -4.43 -6.64 16.22
CA ALA A 79 -4.68 -5.93 17.48
C ALA A 79 -4.25 -4.45 17.41
N ALA A 80 -3.10 -4.16 16.79
CA ALA A 80 -2.65 -2.80 16.54
C ALA A 80 -3.62 -2.04 15.62
N ALA A 81 -4.11 -2.68 14.55
CA ALA A 81 -5.09 -2.09 13.64
C ALA A 81 -6.41 -1.72 14.33
N VAL A 82 -6.90 -2.55 15.28
CA VAL A 82 -8.10 -2.22 16.07
C VAL A 82 -7.90 -0.92 16.86
N VAL A 83 -6.74 -0.77 17.50
CA VAL A 83 -6.39 0.44 18.26
C VAL A 83 -6.29 1.65 17.33
N LEU A 84 -5.58 1.51 16.20
CA LEU A 84 -5.43 2.58 15.21
C LEU A 84 -6.78 3.02 14.62
N ALA A 85 -7.64 2.08 14.23
CA ALA A 85 -8.96 2.38 13.70
C ALA A 85 -9.81 3.17 14.70
N ARG A 86 -9.79 2.76 15.98
CA ARG A 86 -10.52 3.43 17.06
C ARG A 86 -9.99 4.84 17.32
N ASP A 87 -8.68 4.97 17.52
CA ASP A 87 -8.07 6.20 18.03
C ASP A 87 -7.87 7.24 16.94
N HIS A 88 -7.60 6.79 15.71
CA HIS A 88 -7.39 7.66 14.55
C HIS A 88 -8.61 7.75 13.62
N ARG A 89 -9.70 7.00 13.87
CA ARG A 89 -10.92 7.03 13.03
C ARG A 89 -10.65 6.79 11.54
N VAL A 90 -9.74 5.87 11.24
CA VAL A 90 -9.52 5.33 9.89
C VAL A 90 -10.32 4.05 9.71
N SER A 91 -10.56 3.62 8.46
CA SER A 91 -11.20 2.33 8.24
C SER A 91 -10.34 1.21 8.81
N PHE A 92 -10.96 0.07 9.16
CA PHE A 92 -10.21 -1.05 9.74
C PHE A 92 -9.19 -1.63 8.75
N TYR A 93 -9.52 -1.67 7.46
CA TYR A 93 -8.61 -2.15 6.43
C TYR A 93 -7.41 -1.22 6.24
N ASP A 94 -7.64 0.10 6.20
CA ASP A 94 -6.53 1.07 6.17
C ASP A 94 -5.68 0.99 7.45
N ALA A 95 -6.31 0.73 8.60
CA ALA A 95 -5.60 0.56 9.86
C ALA A 95 -4.66 -0.66 9.86
N LEU A 96 -5.00 -1.74 9.14
CA LEU A 96 -4.11 -2.89 8.96
C LEU A 96 -2.88 -2.51 8.14
N ILE A 97 -3.04 -1.68 7.11
CA ILE A 97 -1.96 -1.17 6.28
C ILE A 97 -1.03 -0.27 7.10
N VAL A 98 -1.60 0.67 7.86
CA VAL A 98 -0.85 1.54 8.79
C VAL A 98 -0.11 0.72 9.84
N ALA A 99 -0.76 -0.28 10.45
CA ALA A 99 -0.12 -1.15 11.45
C ALA A 99 1.06 -1.92 10.86
N ALA A 100 0.91 -2.46 9.64
CA ALA A 100 1.99 -3.16 8.95
C ALA A 100 3.14 -2.21 8.59
N ALA A 101 2.85 -1.01 8.11
CA ALA A 101 3.86 0.01 7.82
C ALA A 101 4.66 0.42 9.06
N GLN A 102 4.00 0.60 10.20
CA GLN A 102 4.66 0.85 11.49
C GLN A 102 5.52 -0.35 11.92
N ALA A 103 5.03 -1.58 11.76
CA ALA A 103 5.77 -2.80 12.10
C ALA A 103 7.01 -3.01 11.21
N ALA A 104 6.96 -2.58 9.95
CA ALA A 104 8.09 -2.60 9.01
C ALA A 104 9.17 -1.54 9.31
N GLY A 105 8.89 -0.64 10.28
CA GLY A 105 9.74 0.51 10.57
C GLY A 105 9.81 1.49 9.40
N CYS A 106 8.72 1.65 8.64
CA CYS A 106 8.67 2.57 7.52
C CYS A 106 8.50 4.02 8.00
N ASP A 107 9.11 4.94 7.28
CA ASP A 107 9.05 6.39 7.53
C ASP A 107 7.84 7.01 6.81
N VAL A 108 7.52 6.48 5.62
CA VAL A 108 6.49 7.01 4.73
C VAL A 108 5.55 5.90 4.28
N LEU A 109 4.25 6.19 4.29
CA LEU A 109 3.20 5.38 3.66
C LEU A 109 2.68 6.13 2.43
N TYR A 110 2.93 5.61 1.24
CA TYR A 110 2.38 6.13 0.00
C TYR A 110 0.95 5.65 -0.17
N SER A 111 0.01 6.60 -0.10
CA SER A 111 -1.43 6.33 -0.18
C SER A 111 -2.16 7.51 -0.83
N GLU A 112 -3.06 7.20 -1.75
CA GLU A 112 -4.01 8.17 -2.28
C GLU A 112 -5.20 8.39 -1.34
N ASP A 113 -5.68 7.32 -0.71
CA ASP A 113 -6.93 7.29 0.06
C ASP A 113 -6.78 7.88 1.46
N LEU A 114 -5.60 7.77 2.06
CA LEU A 114 -5.28 8.41 3.33
C LEU A 114 -4.88 9.88 3.14
N GLN A 115 -5.26 10.71 4.10
CA GLN A 115 -4.97 12.15 4.05
C GLN A 115 -3.46 12.42 3.96
N HIS A 116 -3.03 13.07 2.89
CA HIS A 116 -1.65 13.54 2.71
C HIS A 116 -1.17 14.40 3.89
N GLY A 117 0.06 14.16 4.35
CA GLY A 117 0.67 14.88 5.47
C GLY A 117 0.22 14.40 6.85
N ARG A 118 -0.72 13.47 6.92
CA ARG A 118 -1.15 12.84 8.18
C ARG A 118 -0.03 11.98 8.76
N THR A 119 0.05 11.90 10.09
CA THR A 119 1.03 11.06 10.78
C THR A 119 0.40 10.03 11.72
N PHE A 120 1.06 8.88 11.85
CA PHE A 120 0.76 7.80 12.78
C PHE A 120 2.05 7.47 13.55
N GLY A 121 2.28 8.19 14.64
CA GLY A 121 3.59 8.16 15.30
C GLY A 121 4.68 8.72 14.37
N ALA A 122 5.70 7.92 14.08
CA ALA A 122 6.79 8.29 13.16
C ALA A 122 6.43 8.13 11.67
N LEU A 123 5.38 7.37 11.35
CA LEU A 123 4.97 7.13 9.96
C LEU A 123 4.20 8.33 9.41
N ARG A 124 4.64 8.88 8.28
CA ARG A 124 3.96 9.96 7.55
C ARG A 124 3.24 9.42 6.31
N VAL A 125 2.02 9.87 6.06
CA VAL A 125 1.29 9.58 4.83
C VAL A 125 1.70 10.57 3.76
N GLU A 126 2.06 10.07 2.59
CA GLU A 126 2.33 10.86 1.39
C GLU A 126 1.48 10.37 0.22
N ASN A 127 1.00 11.30 -0.59
CA ASN A 127 0.21 10.97 -1.77
C ASN A 127 1.10 11.36 -2.95
N PRO A 128 1.72 10.38 -3.62
CA PRO A 128 2.70 10.66 -4.66
C PRO A 128 2.08 11.28 -5.92
N PHE A 129 0.75 11.30 -6.02
CA PHE A 129 0.02 11.82 -7.18
C PHE A 129 -0.33 13.30 -7.05
N LEU A 130 0.00 13.96 -5.94
CA LEU A 130 -0.15 15.40 -5.79
C LEU A 130 1.03 16.15 -6.44
N GLU A 131 0.74 17.22 -7.19
CA GLU A 131 1.76 18.09 -7.78
C GLU A 131 2.73 18.62 -6.71
N GLY A 132 4.04 18.43 -6.92
CA GLY A 132 5.09 18.94 -6.04
C GLY A 132 5.57 17.98 -4.94
N SER A 133 5.03 16.76 -4.86
CA SER A 133 5.55 15.72 -3.98
C SER A 133 6.92 15.25 -4.49
N ARG A 134 7.99 15.71 -3.82
CA ARG A 134 9.38 15.24 -3.99
C ARG A 134 9.98 15.00 -2.62
#